data_AF-A0A6D0Y926-F1
#
_entry.id   AF-A0A6D0Y926-F1
#
_cell.length_a   1.000
_cell.length_b   1.000
_cell.length_c   1.000
_cell.angle_alpha   90.00
_cell.angle_beta   90.00
_cell.angle_gamma   90.00
#
_symmetry.space_group_name_H-M   'P 1'
#
loop_
_entity.id
_entity.type
_entity.pdbx_description
1 polymer ?
#
loop_
_entity_poly.entity_id
_entity_poly.type
_entity_poly.pdbx_seq_one_letter_code
_entity_poly.pdbx_strand_id
1 'polypeptide(L)' 'MSRKMTGILKTFDGKSGKGLITPSDGRIDVQLHVSALNLRDAEEITTGLR' A
#
# COMPACT_ATOMS: atom_id res chain seq x y z
N MET A 1 5.05 14.65 13.05
CA MET A 1 6.10 13.73 12.57
C MET A 1 5.45 12.65 11.73
N SER A 2 5.55 12.67 10.40
CA SER A 2 5.13 11.50 9.60
C SER A 2 6.32 10.54 9.50
N ARG A 3 6.08 9.26 9.77
CA ARG A 3 7.11 8.22 9.67
C ARG A 3 6.95 7.56 8.31
N LYS A 4 7.95 7.72 7.43
CA LYS A 4 7.94 7.07 6.11
C LYS A 4 8.23 5.57 6.29
N MET A 5 7.47 4.73 5.63
CA MET A 5 7.75 3.29 5.49
C MET A 5 7.58 2.89 4.03
N THR A 6 8.36 1.90 3.60
CA THR A 6 8.20 1.25 2.31
C THR A 6 7.71 -0.18 2.53
N GLY A 7 7.00 -0.73 1.55
CA GLY A 7 6.45 -2.07 1.62
C GLY A 7 5.88 -2.51 0.30
N ILE A 8 5.55 -3.80 0.22
CA ILE A 8 4.95 -4.41 -0.96
C ILE A 8 3.43 -4.45 -0.77
N LEU A 9 2.69 -3.94 -1.74
CA LEU A 9 1.24 -4.10 -1.80
C LEU A 9 0.90 -5.54 -2.14
N LYS A 10 0.38 -6.28 -1.15
CA LYS A 10 -0.05 -7.68 -1.32
C LYS A 10 -1.33 -7.76 -2.13
N THR A 11 -2.34 -6.98 -1.71
CA THR A 11 -3.64 -6.96 -2.35
C THR A 11 -4.22 -5.56 -2.28
N PHE A 12 -4.98 -5.18 -3.30
CA PHE A 12 -5.76 -3.95 -3.31
C PHE A 12 -7.08 -4.20 -4.02
N ASP A 13 -8.17 -3.96 -3.31
CA ASP A 13 -9.52 -3.95 -3.87
C ASP A 13 -9.94 -2.49 -4.10
N GLY A 14 -9.92 -2.09 -5.37
CA GLY A 14 -10.37 -0.76 -5.78
C GLY A 14 -11.86 -0.50 -5.57
N LYS A 15 -12.71 -1.55 -5.48
CA LYS A 15 -14.15 -1.38 -5.21
C LYS A 15 -14.40 -1.05 -3.74
N SER A 16 -13.75 -1.77 -2.84
CA SER A 16 -13.84 -1.52 -1.40
C SER A 16 -12.93 -0.37 -0.93
N GLY A 17 -11.97 0.05 -1.76
CA GLY A 17 -10.96 1.05 -1.41
C GLY A 17 -9.99 0.58 -0.33
N LYS A 18 -9.76 -0.73 -0.21
CA LYS A 18 -8.94 -1.34 0.83
C LYS A 18 -7.82 -2.16 0.23
N GLY A 19 -6.65 -2.10 0.83
CA GLY A 19 -5.51 -2.95 0.48
C GLY A 19 -4.74 -3.43 1.69
N LEU A 20 -3.78 -4.31 1.44
CA LEU A 20 -2.88 -4.85 2.44
C LEU A 20 -1.45 -4.63 1.97
N ILE A 21 -0.63 -4.05 2.84
CA ILE A 21 0.79 -3.81 2.59
C ILE A 21 1.60 -4.65 3.56
N THR A 22 2.64 -5.32 3.07
CA THR A 22 3.69 -5.90 3.89
C THR A 22 4.85 -4.92 4.00
N PRO A 23 5.10 -4.33 5.17
CA PRO A 23 6.25 -3.45 5.36
C PRO A 23 7.56 -4.21 5.14
N SER A 24 8.53 -3.58 4.49
CA SER A 24 9.89 -4.16 4.33
C SER A 24 10.62 -4.30 5.67
N ASP A 25 10.16 -3.60 6.71
CA ASP A 25 10.71 -3.60 8.07
C ASP A 25 10.36 -4.87 8.89
N GLY A 26 9.85 -5.93 8.25
CA GLY A 26 9.53 -7.20 8.90
C GLY A 26 8.36 -7.15 9.89
N ARG A 27 7.62 -6.05 9.93
CA ARG A 27 6.42 -5.88 10.76
C ARG A 27 5.24 -6.63 10.17
N ILE A 28 4.19 -6.78 10.97
CA ILE A 28 2.93 -7.35 10.53
C ILE A 28 2.34 -6.57 9.36
N ASP A 29 1.53 -7.27 8.55
CA ASP A 29 0.81 -6.65 7.44
C ASP A 29 -0.10 -5.51 7.94
N VAL A 30 -0.11 -4.42 7.19
CA VAL A 30 -0.84 -3.19 7.54
C VAL A 30 -1.95 -2.96 6.51
N GLN A 31 -3.15 -2.66 7.00
CA GLN A 31 -4.28 -2.32 6.14
C GLN A 31 -4.13 -0.90 5.59
N LEU A 32 -4.26 -0.77 4.28
CA LEU A 32 -4.27 0.50 3.56
C LEU A 32 -5.70 0.86 3.17
N HIS A 33 -6.08 2.12 3.38
CA HIS A 33 -7.31 2.68 2.83
C HIS A 33 -7.00 3.63 1.68
N VAL A 34 -7.84 3.65 0.65
CA VAL A 34 -7.66 4.51 -0.55
C VAL A 34 -7.54 6.00 -0.20
N SER A 35 -8.15 6.46 0.89
CA SER A 35 -8.00 7.85 1.36
C SER A 35 -6.57 8.21 1.78
N ALA A 36 -5.73 7.23 2.09
CA ALA A 36 -4.33 7.44 2.41
C ALA A 36 -3.43 7.49 1.17
N LEU A 37 -3.96 7.13 -0.01
CA LEU A 37 -3.25 7.23 -1.27
C LEU A 37 -3.31 8.66 -1.78
N ASN A 38 -2.14 9.29 -1.93
CA ASN A 38 -2.01 10.53 -2.66
C ASN A 38 -1.62 10.19 -4.11
N LEU A 39 -2.60 10.16 -5.01
CA LEU A 39 -2.44 9.76 -6.41
C LEU A 39 -1.57 10.73 -7.23
N ARG A 40 -1.14 11.88 -6.67
CA ARG A 40 -0.30 12.84 -7.38
C ARG A 40 1.10 12.30 -7.71
N ASP A 41 1.56 11.28 -6.96
CA ASP A 41 2.83 10.58 -7.17
C ASP A 41 2.63 9.08 -7.44
N ALA A 42 1.40 8.66 -7.79
CA ALA A 42 1.12 7.25 -8.07
C ALA A 42 1.68 6.87 -9.45
N GLU A 43 2.98 6.60 -9.49
CA GLU A 43 3.58 5.74 -10.50
C GLU A 43 2.87 4.38 -10.41
N GLU A 44 2.40 3.90 -11.56
CA GLU A 44 1.52 2.74 -11.76
C GLU A 44 1.52 1.73 -10.59
N ILE A 45 0.42 1.67 -9.83
CA ILE A 45 0.25 0.69 -8.75
C ILE A 45 -0.09 -0.65 -9.40
N THR A 46 0.92 -1.28 -9.98
CA THR A 46 0.79 -2.61 -10.57
C THR A 46 0.83 -3.62 -9.43
N THR A 47 -0.29 -4.29 -9.19
CA THR A 47 -0.32 -5.54 -8.41
C THR A 47 0.44 -6.60 -9.20
N GLY A 48 1.77 -6.60 -9.03
CA GLY A 48 2.70 -7.43 -9.77
C GLY A 48 3.46 -8.35 -8.82
N LEU A 49 3.24 -9.65 -8.99
CA LEU A 49 4.07 -10.72 -8.45
C LEU A 49 5.56 -10.46 -8.77
N ARG A 50 6.40 -10.61 -7.75
CA ARG A 50 7.87 -10.73 -7.70
C ARG A 50 8.69 -10.16 -8.87
#